data_AF-A0A2G5BBQ5-F1
#
_entry.id   AF-A0A2G5BBQ5-F1
#
_cell.length_a   1.000
_cell.length_b   1.000
_cell.length_c   1.000
_cell.angle_alpha   90.00
_cell.angle_beta   90.00
_cell.angle_gamma   90.00
#
_symmetry.space_group_name_H-M   'P 1'
#
loop_
_entity.id
_entity.type
_entity.pdbx_description
1 polymer ?
#
loop_
_entity_poly.entity_id
_entity_poly.type
_entity_poly.pdbx_seq_one_letter_code
_entity_poly.pdbx_strand_id
1 'polypeptide(L)'
;MSATGSGTTQVHLSPALREVVLSAKLGIKVTNPNGNDTATMAACGAIYGVTAIMLVYAWCNYNYRPIKAKNLVWITLIYISGILWFVGDIAANGHVWATGVWSHCKPLIIWLRVMFCFMFASLIIVRFFALDRVFNQRKPFTTWGSLLVGAIVVVVNVIYCLVNQLVSDSLTVEFRADAIACNVTQGFRIAAIVYQWVQWAGCAVLIYRLRNIQSSFNEFRESIAVFLIAIALLIESTVTYIAYEYYALQLGHRIQKTVTDTIAANAIIWLIIGYPVFMSIFRRRQYEKKWIDRLANDSSKTAYEFSSNPNDNTTYAKMNNHDDSVFDASQLNFGANETIRSAGSGDQAEFIDPGSMRTDSTVHGQEMHDDENLPIALRTNLHIRRPMLNNPSLFANGYSSRLQNNRRMI
;
A
#
# COMPACT_ATOMS: atom_id res chain seq x y z
N MET A 1 23.50 -30.30 22.15
CA MET A 1 24.77 -30.15 22.90
C MET A 1 24.47 -29.26 24.10
N SER A 2 24.25 -29.88 25.26
CA SER A 2 23.91 -29.18 26.49
C SER A 2 25.20 -28.92 27.26
N ALA A 3 25.70 -27.69 27.21
CA ALA A 3 26.81 -27.27 28.04
C ALA A 3 26.33 -27.26 29.50
N THR A 4 26.88 -28.16 30.32
CA THR A 4 26.76 -28.15 31.78
C THR A 4 27.49 -26.92 32.32
N GLY A 5 26.76 -25.80 32.41
CA GLY A 5 27.27 -24.52 32.88
C GLY A 5 27.42 -24.52 34.40
N SER A 6 28.62 -24.20 34.87
CA SER A 6 28.89 -23.68 36.21
C SER A 6 27.86 -22.59 36.54
N GLY A 7 26.96 -22.87 37.49
CA GLY A 7 25.92 -21.95 37.92
C GLY A 7 26.52 -20.73 38.60
N THR A 8 26.85 -19.71 37.82
CA THR A 8 27.08 -18.37 38.34
C THR A 8 25.76 -17.87 38.89
N THR A 9 25.63 -17.90 40.22
CA THR A 9 24.50 -17.35 40.95
C THR A 9 24.32 -15.89 40.52
N GLN A 10 23.29 -15.62 39.71
CA GLN A 10 23.00 -14.26 39.27
C GLN A 10 22.58 -13.44 40.49
N VAL A 11 23.43 -12.48 40.87
CA VAL A 11 23.11 -11.54 41.95
C VAL A 11 21.95 -10.68 41.48
N HIS A 12 20.80 -10.81 42.13
CA HIS A 12 19.60 -10.06 41.79
C HIS A 12 19.74 -8.61 42.29
N LEU A 13 20.37 -7.74 41.50
CA LEU A 13 20.47 -6.31 41.84
C LEU A 13 19.11 -5.63 41.80
N SER A 14 18.84 -4.75 42.76
CA SER A 14 17.66 -3.89 42.73
C SER A 14 17.69 -2.97 41.50
N PRO A 15 16.53 -2.59 40.92
CA PRO A 15 16.48 -1.76 39.71
C PRO A 15 17.25 -0.44 39.84
N ALA A 16 17.15 0.24 40.98
CA ALA A 16 17.85 1.50 41.25
C ALA A 16 19.37 1.32 41.30
N LEU A 17 19.86 0.25 41.95
CA LEU A 17 21.28 -0.04 42.00
C LEU A 17 21.83 -0.38 40.61
N ARG A 18 21.05 -1.10 39.79
CA ARG A 18 21.42 -1.41 38.41
C ARG A 18 21.59 -0.14 37.57
N GLU A 19 20.69 0.83 37.68
CA GLU A 19 20.82 2.12 36.97
C GLU A 19 22.12 2.83 37.32
N VAL A 20 22.45 2.92 38.61
CA VAL A 20 23.67 3.58 39.08
C VAL A 20 24.92 2.87 38.56
N VAL A 21 24.97 1.54 38.68
CA VAL A 21 26.12 0.72 38.24
C VAL A 21 26.29 0.79 36.71
N LEU A 22 25.21 0.64 35.94
CA LEU A 22 25.27 0.70 34.48
C LEU A 22 25.58 2.11 33.99
N SER A 23 25.03 3.15 34.64
CA SER A 23 25.32 4.54 34.27
C SER A 23 26.78 4.89 34.53
N ALA A 24 27.34 4.44 35.65
CA ALA A 24 28.75 4.61 35.97
C ALA A 24 29.66 3.86 34.98
N LYS A 25 29.29 2.62 34.61
CA LYS A 25 30.07 1.78 33.68
C LYS A 25 30.06 2.29 32.25
N LEU A 26 28.91 2.79 31.78
CA LEU A 26 28.73 3.21 30.39
C LEU A 26 28.93 4.71 30.16
N GLY A 27 29.01 5.52 31.23
CA GLY A 27 29.12 6.98 31.12
C GLY A 27 27.88 7.67 30.56
N ILE A 28 26.72 7.00 30.59
CA ILE A 28 25.43 7.51 30.10
C ILE A 28 24.37 7.41 31.19
N LYS A 29 23.34 8.26 31.14
CA LYS A 29 22.20 8.15 32.05
C LYS A 29 21.30 6.98 31.62
N VAL A 30 21.48 5.82 32.25
CA VAL A 30 20.60 4.66 32.07
C VAL A 30 19.32 4.88 32.86
N THR A 31 18.17 4.57 32.26
CA THR A 31 16.87 4.67 32.93
C THR A 31 16.08 3.40 32.66
N ASN A 32 15.65 2.73 33.71
CA ASN A 32 14.82 1.54 33.61
C ASN A 32 13.45 1.86 32.98
N PRO A 33 12.74 0.85 32.46
CA PRO A 33 11.35 0.97 32.09
C PRO A 33 10.51 1.57 33.23
N ASN A 34 9.75 2.62 32.93
CA ASN A 34 8.95 3.33 33.94
C ASN A 34 7.52 3.65 33.45
N GLY A 35 6.78 4.45 34.21
CA GLY A 35 5.41 4.85 33.86
C GLY A 35 5.30 5.61 32.53
N ASN A 36 6.35 6.33 32.12
CA ASN A 36 6.34 7.05 30.84
C ASN A 36 6.41 6.07 29.67
N ASP A 37 7.22 5.00 29.77
CA ASP A 37 7.25 3.94 28.74
C ASP A 37 5.87 3.30 28.57
N THR A 38 5.20 3.02 29.68
CA THR A 38 3.85 2.43 29.68
C THR A 38 2.84 3.39 29.05
N ALA A 39 2.88 4.67 29.41
CA ALA A 39 2.02 5.70 28.82
C ALA A 39 2.27 5.87 27.31
N THR A 40 3.53 5.87 26.88
CA THR A 40 3.91 5.92 25.46
C THR A 40 3.38 4.71 24.71
N MET A 41 3.55 3.49 25.23
CA MET A 41 3.03 2.27 24.62
C MET A 41 1.50 2.30 24.49
N ALA A 42 0.79 2.75 25.53
CA ALA A 42 -0.65 2.88 25.52
C ALA A 42 -1.14 3.92 24.49
N ALA A 43 -0.48 5.09 24.42
CA ALA A 43 -0.79 6.12 23.43
C ALA A 43 -0.55 5.63 22.00
N CYS A 44 0.59 4.98 21.74
CA CYS A 44 0.90 4.39 20.44
C CYS A 44 -0.11 3.29 20.06
N GLY A 45 -0.46 2.42 21.01
CA GLY A 45 -1.50 1.40 20.83
C GLY A 45 -2.87 2.01 20.51
N ALA A 46 -3.25 3.12 21.16
CA ALA A 46 -4.48 3.82 20.88
C ALA A 46 -4.51 4.38 19.45
N ILE A 47 -3.40 4.93 18.95
CA ILE A 47 -3.29 5.40 17.56
C ILE A 47 -3.54 4.24 16.58
N TYR A 48 -2.92 3.08 16.80
CA TYR A 48 -3.21 1.88 16.03
C TYR A 48 -4.68 1.48 16.12
N GLY A 49 -5.30 1.54 17.31
CA GLY A 49 -6.72 1.26 17.52
C GLY A 49 -7.64 2.17 16.71
N VAL A 50 -7.37 3.47 16.66
CA VAL A 50 -8.14 4.42 15.83
C VAL A 50 -8.00 4.07 14.35
N THR A 51 -6.79 3.75 13.88
CA THR A 51 -6.57 3.30 12.50
C THR A 51 -7.28 1.97 12.21
N ALA A 52 -7.38 1.06 13.19
CA ALA A 52 -8.15 -0.18 13.07
C ALA A 52 -9.63 0.11 12.81
N ILE A 53 -10.23 1.00 13.60
CA ILE A 53 -11.63 1.40 13.45
C ILE A 53 -11.88 2.00 12.07
N MET A 54 -10.97 2.85 11.57
CA MET A 54 -11.04 3.40 10.22
C MET A 54 -11.01 2.29 9.15
N LEU A 55 -10.13 1.29 9.29
CA LEU A 55 -10.04 0.17 8.35
C LEU A 55 -11.27 -0.74 8.41
N VAL A 56 -11.81 -1.02 9.61
CA VAL A 56 -13.06 -1.76 9.77
C VAL A 56 -14.20 -1.03 9.08
N TYR A 57 -14.32 0.29 9.28
CA TYR A 57 -15.31 1.10 8.58
C TYR A 57 -15.13 1.02 7.05
N ALA A 58 -13.90 1.06 6.55
CA ALA A 58 -13.60 0.91 5.13
C ALA A 58 -14.02 -0.47 4.59
N TRP A 59 -13.83 -1.54 5.36
CA TRP A 59 -14.29 -2.90 5.03
C TRP A 59 -15.81 -3.01 5.02
N CYS A 60 -16.51 -2.43 6.01
CA CYS A 60 -17.97 -2.36 6.02
C CYS A 60 -18.52 -1.60 4.81
N ASN A 61 -17.77 -0.62 4.30
CA ASN A 61 -18.12 0.17 3.11
C ASN A 61 -17.33 -0.24 1.86
N TYR A 62 -16.91 -1.51 1.76
CA TYR A 62 -16.09 -2.00 0.65
C TYR A 62 -16.74 -1.84 -0.73
N ASN A 63 -18.07 -1.78 -0.80
CA ASN A 63 -18.80 -1.54 -2.06
C ASN A 63 -18.63 -0.11 -2.60
N TYR A 64 -18.07 0.81 -1.82
CA TYR A 64 -17.81 2.18 -2.27
C TYR A 64 -16.63 2.21 -3.26
N ARG A 65 -16.90 2.60 -4.52
CA ARG A 65 -15.93 2.49 -5.64
C ARG A 65 -14.55 3.11 -5.32
N PRO A 66 -14.43 4.31 -4.70
CA PRO A 66 -13.14 4.89 -4.33
C PRO A 66 -12.36 4.08 -3.29
N ILE A 67 -13.03 3.46 -2.31
CA ILE A 67 -12.37 2.59 -1.31
C ILE A 67 -11.91 1.29 -1.98
N LYS A 68 -12.77 0.68 -2.79
CA LYS A 68 -12.46 -0.55 -3.52
C LYS A 68 -11.23 -0.40 -4.42
N ALA A 69 -11.09 0.74 -5.09
CA ALA A 69 -9.96 1.04 -5.98
C ALA A 69 -8.59 1.04 -5.26
N LYS A 70 -8.54 1.37 -3.96
CA LYS A 70 -7.29 1.42 -3.18
C LYS A 70 -6.74 0.05 -2.80
N ASN A 71 -7.44 -1.04 -3.13
CA ASN A 71 -7.09 -2.42 -2.77
C ASN A 71 -6.90 -2.63 -1.25
N LEU A 72 -8.02 -2.74 -0.55
CA LEU A 72 -8.08 -2.77 0.91
C LEU A 72 -7.33 -3.96 1.55
N VAL A 73 -7.17 -5.07 0.82
CA VAL A 73 -6.39 -6.24 1.29
C VAL A 73 -4.94 -5.86 1.55
N TRP A 74 -4.27 -5.24 0.57
CA TRP A 74 -2.87 -4.83 0.73
C TRP A 74 -2.69 -3.80 1.85
N ILE A 75 -3.62 -2.84 1.97
CA ILE A 75 -3.58 -1.83 3.04
C ILE A 75 -3.71 -2.50 4.41
N THR A 76 -4.61 -3.48 4.53
CA THR A 76 -4.79 -4.25 5.77
C THR A 76 -3.54 -5.05 6.11
N LEU A 77 -2.88 -5.66 5.12
CA LEU A 77 -1.61 -6.38 5.34
C LEU A 77 -0.47 -5.44 5.76
N ILE A 78 -0.38 -4.24 5.16
CA ILE A 78 0.58 -3.20 5.58
C ILE A 78 0.32 -2.82 7.04
N TYR A 79 -0.95 -2.59 7.39
CA TYR A 79 -1.35 -2.24 8.76
C TYR A 79 -1.02 -3.34 9.78
N ILE A 80 -1.34 -4.60 9.48
CA ILE A 80 -1.00 -5.76 10.34
C ILE A 80 0.52 -5.86 10.51
N SER A 81 1.28 -5.67 9.42
CA SER A 81 2.75 -5.65 9.49
C SER A 81 3.24 -4.51 10.39
N GLY A 82 2.61 -3.33 10.34
CA GLY A 82 2.89 -2.22 11.24
C GLY A 82 2.65 -2.54 12.72
N ILE A 83 1.54 -3.22 13.05
CA ILE A 83 1.25 -3.66 14.44
C ILE A 83 2.32 -4.64 14.92
N LEU A 84 2.64 -5.68 14.12
CA LEU A 84 3.60 -6.70 14.52
C LEU A 84 5.02 -6.12 14.64
N TRP A 85 5.35 -5.17 13.76
CA TRP A 85 6.57 -4.37 13.88
C TRP A 85 6.59 -3.56 15.18
N PHE A 86 5.50 -2.88 15.55
CA PHE A 86 5.39 -2.15 16.82
C PHE A 86 5.57 -3.06 18.05
N VAL A 87 5.02 -4.29 18.03
CA VAL A 87 5.24 -5.27 19.10
C VAL A 87 6.73 -5.64 19.21
N GLY A 88 7.40 -5.87 18.07
CA GLY A 88 8.85 -6.09 18.05
C GLY A 88 9.65 -4.87 18.51
N ASP A 89 9.16 -3.67 18.22
CA ASP A 89 9.79 -2.40 18.59
C ASP A 89 9.77 -2.16 20.10
N ILE A 90 8.67 -2.54 20.78
CA ILE A 90 8.57 -2.55 22.25
C ILE A 90 9.69 -3.38 22.89
N ALA A 91 9.92 -4.60 22.38
CA ALA A 91 10.98 -5.48 22.88
C ALA A 91 12.37 -4.88 22.65
N ALA A 92 12.58 -4.33 21.46
CA ALA A 92 13.92 -3.95 21.01
C ALA A 92 14.36 -2.57 21.48
N ASN A 93 13.43 -1.65 21.76
CA ASN A 93 13.72 -0.33 22.31
C ASN A 93 13.78 -0.32 23.84
N GLY A 94 13.60 -1.48 24.49
CA GLY A 94 13.74 -1.61 25.95
C GLY A 94 12.61 -0.95 26.73
N HIS A 95 11.39 -0.90 26.17
CA HIS A 95 10.21 -0.39 26.89
C HIS A 95 9.71 -1.35 27.96
N VAL A 96 10.09 -2.62 27.88
CA VAL A 96 9.72 -3.67 28.82
C VAL A 96 10.98 -4.39 29.30
N TRP A 97 10.93 -4.89 30.52
CA TRP A 97 11.98 -5.74 31.06
C TRP A 97 12.05 -7.05 30.28
N ALA A 98 13.24 -7.43 29.81
CA ALA A 98 13.46 -8.67 29.08
C ALA A 98 13.45 -9.89 30.04
N THR A 99 12.29 -10.15 30.64
CA THR A 99 12.02 -11.28 31.55
C THR A 99 10.91 -12.15 30.99
N GLY A 100 10.92 -13.45 31.30
CA GLY A 100 9.94 -14.41 30.80
C GLY A 100 9.93 -14.49 29.27
N VAL A 101 8.78 -14.27 28.63
CA VAL A 101 8.69 -14.31 27.15
C VAL A 101 9.59 -13.26 26.50
N TRP A 102 9.80 -12.10 27.16
CA TRP A 102 10.63 -11.02 26.65
C TRP A 102 12.15 -11.30 26.74
N SER A 103 12.58 -12.32 27.47
CA SER A 103 14.00 -12.73 27.45
C SER A 103 14.38 -13.49 26.17
N HIS A 104 13.40 -13.92 25.36
CA HIS A 104 13.64 -14.49 24.05
C HIS A 104 13.91 -13.40 23.00
N CYS A 105 15.02 -12.68 23.18
CA CYS A 105 15.41 -11.52 22.39
C CYS A 105 15.48 -11.81 20.88
N LYS A 106 16.05 -12.95 20.50
CA LYS A 106 16.29 -13.32 19.11
C LYS A 106 14.98 -13.45 18.31
N PRO A 107 13.98 -14.24 18.71
CA PRO A 107 12.71 -14.29 17.98
C PRO A 107 11.97 -12.95 17.97
N LEU A 108 11.95 -12.20 19.07
CA LEU A 108 11.26 -10.91 19.13
C LEU A 108 11.89 -9.87 18.19
N ILE A 109 13.21 -9.77 18.18
CA ILE A 109 13.91 -8.76 17.37
C ILE A 109 13.97 -9.20 15.90
N ILE A 110 14.36 -10.44 15.61
CA ILE A 110 14.52 -10.88 14.21
C ILE A 110 13.14 -11.04 13.55
N TRP A 111 12.19 -11.70 14.20
CA TRP A 111 10.92 -12.04 13.56
C TRP A 111 9.83 -11.00 13.79
N LEU A 112 9.70 -10.41 14.98
CA LEU A 112 8.66 -9.38 15.16
C LEU A 112 9.13 -8.02 14.67
N ARG A 113 10.34 -7.59 15.00
CA ARG A 113 10.82 -6.27 14.59
C ARG A 113 11.30 -6.24 13.14
N VAL A 114 12.33 -7.01 12.82
CA VAL A 114 13.04 -6.90 11.53
C VAL A 114 12.19 -7.44 10.38
N MET A 115 11.65 -8.67 10.51
CA MET A 115 10.82 -9.25 9.44
C MET A 115 9.61 -8.38 9.11
N PHE A 116 8.85 -7.89 10.11
CA PHE A 116 7.65 -7.13 9.82
C PHE A 116 7.92 -5.69 9.37
N CYS A 117 9.04 -5.09 9.77
CA CYS A 117 9.53 -3.85 9.15
C CYS A 117 9.81 -4.07 7.65
N PHE A 118 10.51 -5.16 7.31
CA PHE A 118 10.82 -5.50 5.92
C PHE A 118 9.55 -5.84 5.13
N MET A 119 8.62 -6.57 5.73
CA MET A 119 7.31 -6.88 5.14
C MET A 119 6.49 -5.62 4.90
N PHE A 120 6.49 -4.67 5.84
CA PHE A 120 5.82 -3.38 5.69
C PHE A 120 6.31 -2.63 4.44
N ALA A 121 7.64 -2.47 4.31
CA ALA A 121 8.24 -1.84 3.13
C ALA A 121 7.98 -2.64 1.84
N SER A 122 8.07 -3.98 1.90
CA SER A 122 7.82 -4.87 0.78
C SER A 122 6.39 -4.77 0.24
N LEU A 123 5.39 -4.69 1.12
CA LEU A 123 3.99 -4.54 0.74
C LEU A 123 3.72 -3.18 0.10
N ILE A 124 4.43 -2.12 0.52
CA ILE A 124 4.40 -0.81 -0.15
C ILE A 124 5.00 -0.90 -1.56
N ILE A 125 6.13 -1.60 -1.73
CA ILE A 125 6.73 -1.86 -3.04
C ILE A 125 5.76 -2.62 -3.95
N VAL A 126 5.13 -3.69 -3.45
CA VAL A 126 4.13 -4.46 -4.20
C VAL A 126 2.95 -3.58 -4.61
N ARG A 127 2.51 -2.66 -3.73
CA ARG A 127 1.48 -1.67 -4.06
C ARG A 127 1.92 -0.73 -5.19
N PHE A 128 3.12 -0.16 -5.13
CA PHE A 128 3.61 0.73 -6.20
C PHE A 128 3.83 -0.01 -7.51
N PHE A 129 4.30 -1.26 -7.44
CA PHE A 129 4.38 -2.13 -8.60
C PHE A 129 2.99 -2.43 -9.19
N ALA A 130 1.96 -2.57 -8.35
CA ALA A 130 0.58 -2.70 -8.80
C ALA A 130 0.13 -1.49 -9.61
N LEU A 131 0.42 -0.29 -9.10
CA LEU A 131 0.10 0.97 -9.78
C LEU A 131 0.85 1.09 -11.11
N ASP A 132 2.15 0.79 -11.15
CA ASP A 132 2.94 0.83 -12.39
C ASP A 132 2.37 -0.14 -13.44
N ARG A 133 2.01 -1.36 -13.02
CA ARG A 133 1.44 -2.36 -13.91
C ARG A 133 0.10 -1.91 -14.50
N VAL A 134 -0.78 -1.32 -13.70
CA VAL A 134 -2.11 -0.90 -14.14
C VAL A 134 -2.03 0.34 -15.02
N PHE A 135 -1.29 1.37 -14.60
CA PHE A 135 -1.29 2.66 -15.28
C PHE A 135 -0.26 2.76 -16.40
N ASN A 136 0.99 2.35 -16.16
CA ASN A 136 2.04 2.45 -17.19
C ASN A 136 1.99 1.27 -18.17
N GLN A 137 1.82 0.05 -17.66
CA GLN A 137 1.87 -1.14 -18.51
C GLN A 137 0.49 -1.51 -19.10
N ARG A 138 -0.60 -0.88 -18.62
CA ARG A 138 -1.98 -1.17 -19.01
C ARG A 138 -2.35 -2.66 -18.87
N LYS A 139 -1.72 -3.36 -17.93
CA LYS A 139 -1.96 -4.79 -17.68
C LYS A 139 -2.81 -4.96 -16.43
N PRO A 140 -3.81 -5.85 -16.42
CA PRO A 140 -4.62 -6.07 -15.25
C PRO A 140 -3.78 -6.63 -14.10
N PHE A 141 -4.01 -6.12 -12.89
CA PHE A 141 -3.31 -6.54 -11.69
C PHE A 141 -3.72 -7.94 -11.18
N THR A 142 -4.76 -8.53 -11.77
CA THR A 142 -5.32 -9.84 -11.43
C THR A 142 -4.47 -11.03 -11.93
N THR A 143 -3.25 -10.78 -12.38
CA THR A 143 -2.37 -11.80 -12.95
C THR A 143 -1.46 -12.40 -11.89
N TRP A 144 -1.28 -13.73 -11.91
CA TRP A 144 -0.31 -14.50 -11.12
C TRP A 144 1.07 -13.84 -10.95
N GLY A 145 1.50 -13.02 -11.92
CA GLY A 145 2.75 -12.27 -11.85
C GLY A 145 2.84 -11.27 -10.69
N SER A 146 1.75 -10.62 -10.27
CA SER A 146 1.80 -9.69 -9.12
C SER A 146 1.94 -10.44 -7.79
N LEU A 147 1.21 -11.55 -7.65
CA LEU A 147 1.34 -12.46 -6.51
C LEU A 147 2.74 -13.08 -6.46
N LEU A 148 3.31 -13.45 -7.61
CA LEU A 148 4.67 -13.97 -7.69
C LEU A 148 5.70 -12.95 -7.22
N VAL A 149 5.60 -11.69 -7.66
CA VAL A 149 6.50 -10.61 -7.18
C VAL A 149 6.36 -10.43 -5.68
N GLY A 150 5.12 -10.40 -5.16
CA GLY A 150 4.87 -10.35 -3.72
C GLY A 150 5.52 -11.52 -2.98
N ALA A 151 5.27 -12.76 -3.43
CA ALA A 151 5.81 -13.97 -2.84
C ALA A 151 7.34 -13.99 -2.85
N ILE A 152 7.99 -13.57 -3.94
CA ILE A 152 9.45 -13.47 -4.03
C ILE A 152 9.98 -12.55 -2.92
N VAL A 153 9.41 -11.35 -2.77
CA VAL A 153 9.89 -10.40 -1.77
C VAL A 153 9.68 -10.93 -0.34
N VAL A 154 8.55 -11.60 -0.07
CA VAL A 154 8.31 -12.27 1.23
C VAL A 154 9.36 -13.35 1.49
N VAL A 155 9.63 -14.20 0.50
CA VAL A 155 10.62 -15.29 0.61
C VAL A 155 12.01 -14.73 0.90
N VAL A 156 12.44 -13.66 0.23
CA VAL A 156 13.73 -13.03 0.50
C VAL A 156 13.82 -12.51 1.94
N ASN A 157 12.75 -11.88 2.47
CA ASN A 157 12.72 -11.42 3.87
C ASN A 157 12.78 -12.59 4.87
N VAL A 158 12.08 -13.70 4.58
CA VAL A 158 12.12 -14.91 5.41
C VAL A 158 13.51 -15.53 5.39
N ILE A 159 14.15 -15.65 4.22
CA ILE A 159 15.53 -16.15 4.09
C ILE A 159 16.48 -15.28 4.92
N TYR A 160 16.37 -13.95 4.84
CA TYR A 160 17.17 -13.04 5.65
C TYR A 160 17.02 -13.33 7.15
N CYS A 161 15.79 -13.50 7.63
CA CYS A 161 15.52 -13.79 9.04
C CYS A 161 16.04 -15.17 9.46
N LEU A 162 15.87 -16.19 8.61
CA LEU A 162 16.39 -17.54 8.85
C LEU A 162 17.92 -17.56 8.95
N VAL A 163 18.62 -16.89 8.03
CA VAL A 163 20.08 -16.81 8.07
C VAL A 163 20.54 -16.16 9.38
N ASN A 164 19.93 -15.04 9.77
CA ASN A 164 20.29 -14.36 11.03
C ASN A 164 19.86 -15.15 12.29
N GLN A 165 18.82 -15.98 12.20
CA GLN A 165 18.44 -16.89 13.27
C GLN A 165 19.51 -17.97 13.50
N LEU A 166 20.16 -18.44 12.44
CA LEU A 166 21.20 -19.48 12.46
C LEU A 166 22.58 -18.95 12.84
N VAL A 167 22.87 -17.67 12.59
CA VAL A 167 24.12 -17.01 12.98
C VAL A 167 24.24 -16.95 14.51
N SER A 168 25.46 -17.03 15.04
CA SER A 168 25.71 -17.00 16.49
C SER A 168 25.19 -15.73 17.17
N ASP A 169 24.79 -15.86 18.43
CA ASP A 169 24.18 -14.76 19.20
C ASP A 169 25.18 -13.61 19.42
N SER A 170 26.48 -13.93 19.55
CA SER A 170 27.57 -12.95 19.65
C SER A 170 27.71 -12.03 18.43
N LEU A 171 27.18 -12.43 17.28
CA LEU A 171 27.21 -11.67 16.03
C LEU A 171 25.86 -11.04 15.69
N THR A 172 24.78 -11.40 16.39
CA THR A 172 23.41 -10.96 16.07
C THR A 172 22.71 -10.30 17.25
N VAL A 173 21.94 -11.07 17.99
CA VAL A 173 21.13 -10.62 19.11
C VAL A 173 21.45 -11.50 20.30
N GLU A 174 21.93 -10.88 21.36
CA GLU A 174 22.32 -11.55 22.60
C GLU A 174 21.47 -11.00 23.75
N PHE A 175 20.95 -11.88 24.60
CA PHE A 175 20.36 -11.45 25.86
C PHE A 175 21.47 -11.16 26.87
N ARG A 176 21.53 -9.94 27.40
CA ARG A 176 22.50 -9.57 28.45
C ARG A 176 21.83 -9.52 29.81
N ALA A 177 22.18 -10.49 30.67
CA ALA A 177 21.67 -10.60 32.03
C ALA A 177 21.98 -9.35 32.89
N ASP A 178 23.15 -8.73 32.71
CA ASP A 178 23.57 -7.55 33.48
C ASP A 178 22.60 -6.37 33.32
N ALA A 179 22.07 -6.18 32.12
CA ALA A 179 21.13 -5.12 31.81
C ALA A 179 19.66 -5.57 31.87
N ILE A 180 19.41 -6.89 31.87
CA ILE A 180 18.09 -7.49 31.59
C ILE A 180 17.49 -6.84 30.33
N ALA A 181 18.31 -6.78 29.28
CA ALA A 181 17.97 -6.16 28.01
C ALA A 181 18.56 -6.97 26.85
N CYS A 182 17.90 -6.85 25.69
CA CYS A 182 18.37 -7.44 24.46
C CYS A 182 19.45 -6.55 23.84
N ASN A 183 20.66 -7.06 23.73
CA ASN A 183 21.73 -6.38 23.03
C ASN A 183 21.73 -6.78 21.56
N VAL A 184 21.68 -5.78 20.68
CA VAL A 184 21.76 -5.97 19.23
C VAL A 184 23.14 -5.54 18.77
N THR A 185 23.91 -6.44 18.16
CA THR A 185 25.27 -6.13 17.70
C THR A 185 25.26 -5.06 16.60
N GLN A 186 26.31 -4.25 16.54
CA GLN A 186 26.44 -3.20 15.53
C GLN A 186 26.44 -3.75 14.10
N GLY A 187 27.11 -4.88 13.87
CA GLY A 187 27.14 -5.54 12.57
C GLY A 187 25.75 -5.93 12.06
N PHE A 188 24.92 -6.51 12.93
CA PHE A 188 23.54 -6.85 12.59
C PHE A 188 22.68 -5.60 12.32
N ARG A 189 22.83 -4.54 13.13
CA ARG A 189 22.13 -3.25 12.90
C ARG A 189 22.46 -2.67 11.53
N ILE A 190 23.74 -2.58 11.19
CA ILE A 190 24.20 -2.06 9.89
C ILE A 190 23.66 -2.91 8.75
N ALA A 191 23.76 -4.24 8.84
CA ALA A 191 23.24 -5.14 7.81
C ALA A 191 21.73 -4.96 7.60
N ALA A 192 20.95 -4.82 8.66
CA ALA A 192 19.51 -4.60 8.58
C ALA A 192 19.17 -3.23 7.95
N ILE A 193 19.89 -2.17 8.32
CA ILE A 193 19.72 -0.82 7.74
C ILE A 193 20.06 -0.82 6.25
N VAL A 194 21.19 -1.43 5.85
CA VAL A 194 21.59 -1.53 4.45
C VAL A 194 20.53 -2.27 3.63
N TYR A 195 20.03 -3.38 4.16
CA TYR A 195 18.95 -4.12 3.50
C TYR A 195 17.68 -3.27 3.34
N GLN A 196 17.33 -2.49 4.36
CA GLN A 196 16.21 -1.54 4.29
C GLN A 196 16.41 -0.45 3.23
N TRP A 197 17.62 0.11 3.12
CA TRP A 197 17.97 1.08 2.06
C TRP A 197 17.81 0.49 0.67
N VAL A 198 18.22 -0.77 0.46
CA VAL A 198 18.06 -1.46 -0.83
C VAL A 198 16.58 -1.58 -1.21
N GLN A 199 15.71 -1.92 -0.26
CA GLN A 199 14.26 -1.96 -0.51
C GLN A 199 13.71 -0.60 -0.95
N TRP A 200 14.06 0.47 -0.22
CA TRP A 200 13.58 1.81 -0.54
C TRP A 200 14.22 2.40 -1.82
N ALA A 201 15.42 1.98 -2.19
CA ALA A 201 15.99 2.28 -3.51
C ALA A 201 15.14 1.66 -4.63
N GLY A 202 14.71 0.40 -4.48
CA GLY A 202 13.75 -0.23 -5.40
C GLY A 202 12.41 0.53 -5.48
N CYS A 203 11.92 1.02 -4.34
CA CYS A 203 10.74 1.88 -4.27
C CYS A 203 10.94 3.20 -5.03
N ALA A 204 12.10 3.83 -4.91
CA ALA A 204 12.42 5.07 -5.63
C ALA A 204 12.40 4.87 -7.16
N VAL A 205 12.91 3.74 -7.65
CA VAL A 205 12.84 3.38 -9.08
C VAL A 205 11.38 3.25 -9.55
N LEU A 206 10.51 2.63 -8.75
CA LEU A 206 9.09 2.54 -9.09
C LEU A 206 8.42 3.92 -9.11
N ILE A 207 8.68 4.77 -8.13
CA ILE A 207 8.12 6.13 -8.08
C ILE A 207 8.57 6.95 -9.29
N TYR A 208 9.85 6.83 -9.67
CA TYR A 208 10.37 7.46 -10.87
C TYR A 208 9.61 7.02 -12.13
N ARG A 209 9.27 5.72 -12.24
CA ARG A 209 8.44 5.22 -13.34
C ARG A 209 7.01 5.75 -13.27
N LEU A 210 6.45 5.95 -12.09
CA LEU A 210 5.10 6.48 -11.90
C LEU A 210 4.97 7.98 -12.22
N ARG A 211 6.08 8.72 -12.44
CA ARG A 211 6.06 10.19 -12.63
C ARG A 211 5.25 10.68 -13.83
N ASN A 212 5.11 9.86 -14.87
CA ASN A 212 4.40 10.23 -16.10
C ASN A 212 2.90 9.97 -16.01
N ILE A 213 2.42 9.39 -14.90
CA ILE A 213 1.00 9.13 -14.73
C ILE A 213 0.33 10.45 -14.32
N GLN A 214 -0.31 11.12 -15.27
CA GLN A 214 -1.15 12.30 -15.05
C GLN A 214 -2.48 11.96 -14.33
N SER A 215 -2.47 10.99 -13.42
CA SER A 215 -3.68 10.37 -12.86
C SER A 215 -4.56 11.38 -12.15
N SER A 216 -5.84 11.42 -12.54
CA SER A 216 -6.90 12.16 -11.85
C SER A 216 -7.12 11.75 -10.38
N PHE A 217 -6.45 10.70 -9.90
CA PHE A 217 -6.65 10.12 -8.57
C PHE A 217 -5.67 10.60 -7.50
N ASN A 218 -4.79 11.57 -7.79
CA ASN A 218 -3.79 12.08 -6.85
C ASN A 218 -2.83 10.98 -6.30
N GLU A 219 -2.85 9.79 -6.88
CA GLU A 219 -2.13 8.60 -6.38
C GLU A 219 -0.62 8.74 -6.47
N PHE A 220 -0.14 9.48 -7.48
CA PHE A 220 1.28 9.80 -7.57
C PHE A 220 1.75 10.69 -6.42
N ARG A 221 0.98 11.73 -6.07
CA ARG A 221 1.31 12.62 -4.94
C ARG A 221 1.21 11.87 -3.60
N GLU A 222 0.21 11.01 -3.44
CA GLU A 222 0.12 10.12 -2.29
C GLU A 222 1.34 9.19 -2.20
N SER A 223 1.78 8.61 -3.32
CA SER A 223 2.95 7.72 -3.37
C SER A 223 4.25 8.45 -3.03
N ILE A 224 4.43 9.68 -3.52
CA ILE A 224 5.55 10.55 -3.13
C ILE A 224 5.49 10.85 -1.63
N ALA A 225 4.33 11.23 -1.09
CA ALA A 225 4.20 11.55 0.32
C ALA A 225 4.56 10.34 1.21
N VAL A 226 4.07 9.14 0.86
CA VAL A 226 4.44 7.88 1.53
C VAL A 226 5.94 7.64 1.48
N PHE A 227 6.56 7.85 0.32
CA PHE A 227 8.01 7.68 0.15
C PHE A 227 8.83 8.69 0.96
N LEU A 228 8.43 9.96 0.99
CA LEU A 228 9.12 10.99 1.78
C LEU A 228 9.06 10.68 3.28
N ILE A 229 7.91 10.23 3.79
CA ILE A 229 7.77 9.79 5.19
C ILE A 229 8.71 8.61 5.46
N ALA A 230 8.75 7.63 4.56
CA ALA A 230 9.60 6.46 4.72
C ALA A 230 11.10 6.78 4.68
N ILE A 231 11.54 7.67 3.78
CA ILE A 231 12.93 8.11 3.71
C ILE A 231 13.31 8.91 4.96
N ALA A 232 12.43 9.80 5.44
CA ALA A 232 12.66 10.53 6.68
C ALA A 232 12.84 9.56 7.87
N LEU A 233 11.99 8.53 7.95
CA LEU A 233 12.07 7.49 8.98
C LEU A 233 13.35 6.66 8.87
N LEU A 234 13.78 6.34 7.64
CA LEU A 234 14.99 5.59 7.39
C LEU A 234 16.25 6.38 7.75
N ILE A 235 16.27 7.69 7.47
CA ILE A 235 17.33 8.60 7.89
C ILE A 235 17.37 8.69 9.42
N GLU A 236 16.23 8.93 10.07
CA GLU A 236 16.13 8.95 11.53
C GLU A 236 16.65 7.65 12.14
N SER A 237 16.22 6.50 11.62
CA SER A 237 16.66 5.19 12.10
C SER A 237 18.17 5.00 11.91
N THR A 238 18.70 5.41 10.75
CA THR A 238 20.13 5.33 10.45
C THR A 238 20.94 6.17 11.44
N VAL A 239 20.51 7.41 11.69
CA VAL A 239 21.16 8.31 12.67
C VAL A 239 21.06 7.73 14.07
N THR A 240 19.88 7.28 14.50
CA THR A 240 19.67 6.72 15.84
C THR A 240 20.57 5.50 16.08
N TYR A 241 20.68 4.59 15.11
CA TYR A 241 21.49 3.39 15.26
C TYR A 241 23.00 3.61 15.18
N ILE A 242 23.46 4.58 14.38
CA ILE A 242 24.89 4.87 14.21
C ILE A 242 25.41 5.79 15.32
N ALA A 243 24.66 6.85 15.65
CA ALA A 243 25.10 7.86 16.61
C ALA A 243 24.89 7.43 18.07
N TYR A 244 23.91 6.56 18.35
CA TYR A 244 23.53 6.20 19.72
C TYR A 244 23.56 4.69 19.94
N GLU A 245 24.74 4.15 20.25
CA GLU A 245 24.93 2.71 20.48
C GLU A 245 23.97 2.14 21.54
N TYR A 246 23.72 2.91 22.61
CA TYR A 246 22.91 2.53 23.77
C TYR A 246 21.54 3.23 23.82
N TYR A 247 20.97 3.61 22.67
CA TYR A 247 19.71 4.36 22.64
C TYR A 247 18.55 3.69 23.39
N ALA A 248 18.49 2.34 23.41
CA ALA A 248 17.47 1.58 24.14
C ALA A 248 17.53 1.77 25.68
N LEU A 249 18.69 2.14 26.22
CA LEU A 249 18.87 2.39 27.66
C LEU A 249 18.51 3.82 28.06
N GLN A 250 18.37 4.73 27.10
CA GLN A 250 18.08 6.14 27.32
C GLN A 250 16.61 6.45 27.05
N LEU A 251 15.88 6.89 28.08
CA LEU A 251 14.44 7.13 28.03
C LEU A 251 13.99 8.01 26.85
N GLY A 252 14.68 9.13 26.62
CA GLY A 252 14.32 10.07 25.57
C GLY A 252 14.38 9.46 24.17
N HIS A 253 15.48 8.77 23.85
CA HIS A 253 15.68 8.18 22.53
C HIS A 253 14.78 6.99 22.26
N ARG A 254 14.53 6.11 23.24
CA ARG A 254 13.61 4.99 23.05
C ARG A 254 12.16 5.45 22.83
N ILE A 255 11.68 6.44 23.60
CA ILE A 255 10.34 7.01 23.41
C ILE A 255 10.25 7.68 22.05
N GLN A 256 11.22 8.53 21.70
CA GLN A 256 11.26 9.23 20.42
C GLN A 256 11.19 8.23 19.26
N LYS A 257 11.99 7.16 19.29
CA LYS A 257 12.05 6.16 18.23
C LYS A 257 10.68 5.49 18.02
N THR A 258 10.11 4.95 19.08
CA THR A 258 8.83 4.23 19.06
C THR A 258 7.67 5.12 18.62
N VAL A 259 7.64 6.37 19.09
CA VAL A 259 6.61 7.36 18.69
C VAL A 259 6.75 7.70 17.22
N THR A 260 7.97 7.94 16.74
CA THR A 260 8.23 8.30 15.34
C THR A 260 7.85 7.15 14.40
N ASP A 261 8.24 5.92 14.72
CA ASP A 261 7.86 4.71 13.97
C ASP A 261 6.34 4.53 13.93
N THR A 262 5.67 4.70 15.08
CA THR A 262 4.21 4.57 15.17
C THR A 262 3.49 5.63 14.34
N ILE A 263 3.89 6.90 14.44
CA ILE A 263 3.28 7.99 13.69
C ILE A 263 3.49 7.77 12.20
N ALA A 264 4.70 7.43 11.77
CA ALA A 264 5.01 7.21 10.35
C ALA A 264 4.19 6.04 9.76
N ALA A 265 4.17 4.89 10.45
CA ALA A 265 3.40 3.72 10.00
C ALA A 265 1.91 4.03 9.86
N ASN A 266 1.31 4.73 10.84
CA ASN A 266 -0.09 5.11 10.79
C ASN A 266 -0.35 6.21 9.74
N ALA A 267 0.50 7.23 9.65
CA ALA A 267 0.38 8.31 8.66
C ALA A 267 0.34 7.75 7.22
N ILE A 268 1.14 6.74 6.92
CA ILE A 268 1.11 6.06 5.62
C ILE A 268 -0.27 5.44 5.33
N ILE A 269 -0.87 4.74 6.30
CA ILE A 269 -2.22 4.16 6.14
C ILE A 269 -3.25 5.28 5.93
N TRP A 270 -3.20 6.31 6.77
CA TRP A 270 -4.12 7.47 6.70
C TRP A 270 -4.00 8.23 5.38
N LEU A 271 -2.80 8.41 4.84
CA LEU A 271 -2.60 9.05 3.53
C LEU A 271 -3.27 8.25 2.40
N ILE A 272 -3.25 6.93 2.49
CA ILE A 272 -3.80 6.06 1.45
C ILE A 272 -5.33 5.97 1.52
N ILE A 273 -5.90 5.78 2.71
CA ILE A 273 -7.32 5.44 2.90
C ILE A 273 -8.14 6.48 3.67
N GLY A 274 -7.50 7.39 4.40
CA GLY A 274 -8.19 8.35 5.26
C GLY A 274 -9.09 9.30 4.48
N TYR A 275 -8.62 9.84 3.36
CA TYR A 275 -9.41 10.73 2.51
C TYR A 275 -10.68 10.06 1.90
N PRO A 276 -10.60 8.90 1.24
CA PRO A 276 -11.80 8.25 0.71
C PRO A 276 -12.76 7.78 1.82
N VAL A 277 -12.26 7.38 3.00
CA VAL A 277 -13.11 7.06 4.16
C VAL A 277 -13.86 8.30 4.64
N PHE A 278 -13.15 9.42 4.84
CA PHE A 278 -13.77 10.69 5.24
C PHE A 278 -14.86 11.12 4.23
N MET A 279 -14.55 11.07 2.94
CA MET A 279 -15.52 11.44 1.90
C MET A 279 -16.71 10.48 1.84
N SER A 280 -16.51 9.20 2.13
CA SER A 280 -17.62 8.23 2.19
C SER A 280 -18.57 8.48 3.36
N ILE A 281 -18.09 9.05 4.48
CA ILE A 281 -18.91 9.41 5.64
C ILE A 281 -19.72 10.67 5.35
N PHE A 282 -19.06 11.74 4.91
CA PHE A 282 -19.67 13.07 4.87
C PHE A 282 -20.25 13.47 3.51
N ARG A 283 -19.69 12.99 2.40
CA ARG A 283 -20.04 13.46 1.03
C ARG A 283 -20.08 12.34 0.00
N ARG A 284 -20.62 11.18 0.39
CA ARG A 284 -20.55 9.93 -0.37
C ARG A 284 -20.90 10.07 -1.85
N ARG A 285 -22.10 10.59 -2.16
CA ARG A 285 -22.61 10.69 -3.54
C ARG A 285 -21.85 11.73 -4.37
N GLN A 286 -21.54 12.89 -3.79
CA GLN A 286 -20.82 13.97 -4.47
C GLN A 286 -19.39 13.54 -4.83
N TYR A 287 -18.70 12.90 -3.89
CA TYR A 287 -17.34 12.42 -4.13
C TYR A 287 -17.31 11.28 -5.15
N GLU A 288 -18.28 10.36 -5.11
CA GLU A 288 -18.40 9.29 -6.09
C GLU A 288 -18.67 9.80 -7.50
N LYS A 289 -19.60 10.75 -7.67
CA LYS A 289 -19.85 11.40 -8.96
C LYS A 289 -18.59 12.08 -9.49
N LYS A 290 -17.95 12.93 -8.66
CA LYS A 290 -16.70 13.61 -9.02
C LYS A 290 -15.58 12.63 -9.38
N TRP A 291 -15.52 11.48 -8.71
CA TRP A 291 -14.54 10.44 -8.98
C TRP A 291 -14.81 9.74 -10.32
N ILE A 292 -16.07 9.47 -10.66
CA ILE A 292 -16.47 8.91 -11.97
C ILE A 292 -16.21 9.93 -13.09
N ASP A 293 -16.58 11.20 -12.91
CA ASP A 293 -16.37 12.25 -13.91
C ASP A 293 -14.88 12.41 -14.25
N ARG A 294 -14.03 12.36 -13.22
CA ARG A 294 -12.57 12.35 -13.37
C ARG A 294 -12.06 11.15 -14.15
N LEU A 295 -12.59 9.97 -13.85
CA LEU A 295 -12.23 8.75 -14.54
C LEU A 295 -12.63 8.78 -16.03
N ALA A 296 -13.82 9.30 -16.33
CA ALA A 296 -14.29 9.47 -17.70
C ALA A 296 -13.40 10.44 -18.49
N ASN A 297 -13.02 11.57 -17.87
CA ASN A 297 -12.15 12.57 -18.48
C ASN A 297 -10.72 12.08 -18.76
N ASP A 298 -10.17 11.17 -17.94
CA ASP A 298 -8.87 10.55 -18.20
C ASP A 298 -8.93 9.59 -19.42
N SER A 299 -10.07 8.90 -19.59
CA SER A 299 -10.24 7.96 -20.71
C SER A 299 -10.39 8.67 -22.06
N SER A 300 -11.07 9.82 -22.10
CA SER A 300 -11.30 10.56 -23.34
C SER A 300 -10.02 11.18 -23.89
N LYS A 301 -9.20 11.84 -23.05
CA LYS A 301 -7.91 12.42 -23.47
C LYS A 301 -7.00 11.39 -24.14
N THR A 302 -6.93 10.20 -23.56
CA THR A 302 -6.13 9.11 -24.12
C THR A 302 -6.65 8.69 -25.50
N ALA A 303 -7.97 8.61 -25.71
CA ALA A 303 -8.54 8.23 -27.01
C ALA A 303 -8.28 9.28 -28.11
N TYR A 304 -8.33 10.57 -27.76
CA TYR A 304 -8.06 11.64 -28.73
C TYR A 304 -6.59 11.71 -29.16
N GLU A 305 -5.62 11.48 -28.26
CA GLU A 305 -4.20 11.45 -28.62
C GLU A 305 -3.87 10.36 -29.65
N PHE A 306 -4.58 9.22 -29.65
CA PHE A 306 -4.40 8.18 -30.68
C PHE A 306 -5.05 8.53 -32.02
N SER A 307 -6.13 9.33 -32.02
CA SER A 307 -6.84 9.69 -33.25
C SER A 307 -6.24 10.90 -33.98
N SER A 308 -5.47 11.74 -33.28
CA SER A 308 -4.96 13.02 -33.81
C SER A 308 -3.56 12.94 -34.41
N ASN A 309 -3.05 11.74 -34.74
CA ASN A 309 -1.80 11.59 -35.52
C ASN A 309 -2.11 11.19 -36.98
N PRO A 310 -2.64 12.10 -37.82
CA PRO A 310 -3.00 11.81 -39.22
C PRO A 310 -1.81 11.50 -40.13
N ASN A 311 -0.57 11.62 -39.63
CA ASN A 311 0.65 11.36 -40.39
C ASN A 311 1.25 9.96 -40.18
N ASP A 312 0.68 9.15 -39.27
CA ASP A 312 1.03 7.74 -39.21
C ASP A 312 0.27 7.00 -40.31
N ASN A 313 0.85 7.01 -41.52
CA ASN A 313 0.60 6.06 -42.62
C ASN A 313 0.93 4.63 -42.15
N THR A 314 0.27 4.16 -41.11
CA THR A 314 0.37 2.79 -40.63
C THR A 314 -0.33 1.90 -41.65
N THR A 315 0.51 1.29 -42.46
CA THR A 315 0.26 0.27 -43.48
C THR A 315 -0.60 -0.93 -43.00
N TYR A 316 -0.98 -0.99 -41.72
CA TYR A 316 -1.86 -2.02 -41.17
C TYR A 316 -3.33 -1.86 -41.55
N ALA A 317 -3.78 -0.69 -42.02
CA ALA A 317 -5.13 -0.54 -42.58
C ALA A 317 -5.24 -0.93 -44.07
N LYS A 318 -4.13 -1.31 -44.73
CA LYS A 318 -4.10 -1.64 -46.17
C LYS A 318 -4.06 -3.14 -46.48
N MET A 319 -4.45 -3.99 -45.53
CA MET A 319 -4.45 -5.46 -45.71
C MET A 319 -5.83 -6.10 -45.92
N ASN A 320 -6.88 -5.31 -46.21
CA ASN A 320 -8.21 -5.85 -46.52
C ASN A 320 -8.78 -5.45 -47.89
N ASN A 321 -7.96 -4.87 -48.78
CA ASN A 321 -8.35 -4.58 -50.16
C ASN A 321 -7.40 -5.27 -51.15
N HIS A 322 -7.21 -6.57 -50.99
CA HIS A 322 -6.73 -7.39 -52.11
C HIS A 322 -7.78 -8.45 -52.41
N ASP A 323 -8.56 -8.14 -53.44
CA ASP A 323 -9.17 -9.05 -54.40
C ASP A 323 -9.23 -10.52 -54.00
N ASP A 324 -10.41 -10.97 -53.61
CA ASP A 324 -10.96 -12.18 -54.19
C ASP A 324 -12.42 -11.92 -54.56
N SER A 325 -12.60 -11.77 -55.86
CA SER A 325 -13.83 -11.75 -56.60
C SER A 325 -14.65 -13.02 -56.41
N VAL A 326 -15.94 -12.89 -56.73
CA VAL A 326 -16.95 -13.94 -56.95
C VAL A 326 -17.75 -14.35 -55.70
N PHE A 327 -18.72 -13.51 -55.33
CA PHE A 327 -20.09 -14.03 -55.24
C PHE A 327 -21.10 -12.93 -55.56
N ASP A 328 -21.90 -13.27 -56.56
CA ASP A 328 -22.97 -12.50 -57.18
C ASP A 328 -24.23 -12.47 -56.29
N ALA A 329 -25.11 -11.54 -56.64
CA ALA A 329 -26.55 -11.48 -56.40
C ALA A 329 -27.11 -10.68 -55.21
N SER A 330 -28.15 -9.94 -55.60
CA SER A 330 -29.19 -9.26 -54.82
C SER A 330 -28.94 -7.80 -54.38
N GLN A 331 -29.08 -6.92 -55.37
CA GLN A 331 -29.99 -5.76 -55.33
C GLN A 331 -30.75 -5.54 -54.02
N LEU A 332 -30.56 -4.39 -53.40
CA LEU A 332 -31.64 -3.65 -52.72
C LEU A 332 -31.42 -2.16 -52.93
N ASN A 333 -32.19 -1.65 -53.90
CA ASN A 333 -32.43 -0.24 -54.18
C ASN A 333 -33.16 0.39 -52.98
N PHE A 334 -32.62 1.46 -52.42
CA PHE A 334 -33.43 2.45 -51.70
C PHE A 334 -33.06 3.87 -52.16
N GLY A 335 -33.91 4.35 -53.08
CA GLY A 335 -34.51 5.67 -53.16
C GLY A 335 -33.76 6.88 -52.59
N ALA A 336 -33.44 7.78 -53.53
CA ALA A 336 -33.14 9.18 -53.34
C ALA A 336 -34.35 10.02 -52.84
N ASN A 337 -34.06 11.31 -52.58
CA ASN A 337 -34.90 12.48 -52.19
C ASN A 337 -34.81 12.82 -50.69
N GLU A 338 -34.58 14.05 -50.22
CA GLU A 338 -34.67 15.44 -50.72
C GLU A 338 -33.72 16.30 -49.85
N THR A 339 -32.88 17.21 -50.34
CA THR A 339 -33.10 18.63 -50.70
C THR A 339 -33.64 19.59 -49.60
N ILE A 340 -32.89 20.69 -49.39
CA ILE A 340 -33.30 22.09 -49.06
C ILE A 340 -32.95 22.69 -47.67
N ARG A 341 -32.01 23.65 -47.74
CA ARG A 341 -31.89 24.98 -47.07
C ARG A 341 -32.74 25.28 -45.81
N SER A 342 -32.13 25.95 -44.82
CA SER A 342 -32.29 27.42 -44.61
C SER A 342 -31.42 27.94 -43.46
N ALA A 343 -30.87 29.13 -43.69
CA ALA A 343 -30.23 30.00 -42.71
C ALA A 343 -31.26 30.85 -41.95
N GLY A 344 -30.84 31.42 -40.81
CA GLY A 344 -31.51 32.43 -39.98
C GLY A 344 -30.93 32.32 -38.57
N SER A 345 -30.01 33.18 -38.09
CA SER A 345 -30.06 34.64 -37.89
C SER A 345 -31.29 35.08 -37.13
N GLY A 346 -31.10 35.37 -35.84
CA GLY A 346 -32.13 35.83 -34.92
C GLY A 346 -31.52 36.14 -33.55
N ASP A 347 -30.88 37.31 -33.46
CA ASP A 347 -30.61 38.00 -32.21
C ASP A 347 -31.93 38.31 -31.49
N GLN A 348 -32.10 37.85 -30.26
CA GLN A 348 -32.99 38.50 -29.29
C GLN A 348 -32.35 38.45 -27.90
N ALA A 349 -31.91 39.61 -27.46
CA ALA A 349 -31.66 39.93 -26.07
C ALA A 349 -33.02 40.16 -25.39
N GLU A 350 -33.27 39.49 -24.27
CA GLU A 350 -34.34 39.88 -23.35
C GLU A 350 -33.81 39.87 -21.91
N PHE A 351 -34.16 40.94 -21.21
CA PHE A 351 -33.58 41.43 -19.97
C PHE A 351 -34.70 41.47 -18.92
N ILE A 352 -34.39 40.97 -17.71
CA ILE A 352 -35.07 41.11 -16.40
C ILE A 352 -36.38 40.32 -16.18
N ASP A 353 -36.34 39.40 -15.20
CA ASP A 353 -37.24 39.43 -14.03
C ASP A 353 -36.60 38.74 -12.80
N PRO A 354 -36.43 39.41 -11.63
CA PRO A 354 -35.93 38.81 -10.41
C PRO A 354 -37.08 38.65 -9.41
N GLY A 355 -37.72 37.48 -9.38
CA GLY A 355 -38.63 37.20 -8.27
C GLY A 355 -39.73 36.20 -8.54
N SER A 356 -39.39 34.91 -8.57
CA SER A 356 -40.31 33.90 -8.04
C SER A 356 -39.54 32.72 -7.49
N MET A 357 -39.53 32.59 -6.17
CA MET A 357 -39.06 31.38 -5.49
C MET A 357 -40.13 30.30 -5.67
N ARG A 358 -40.09 29.66 -6.85
CA ARG A 358 -40.95 28.54 -7.23
C ARG A 358 -40.32 27.26 -6.68
N THR A 359 -40.97 26.68 -5.68
CA THR A 359 -40.67 25.33 -5.19
C THR A 359 -41.15 24.31 -6.22
N ASP A 360 -40.32 24.03 -7.22
CA ASP A 360 -40.55 22.92 -8.14
C ASP A 360 -40.01 21.63 -7.54
N SER A 361 -40.95 20.87 -6.99
CA SER A 361 -40.95 19.43 -6.94
C SER A 361 -40.83 18.83 -8.35
N THR A 362 -39.74 18.12 -8.62
CA THR A 362 -39.54 16.98 -9.57
C THR A 362 -38.01 16.83 -9.72
N VAL A 363 -37.40 15.65 -9.74
CA VAL A 363 -37.43 14.68 -10.84
C VAL A 363 -36.85 13.36 -10.31
N HIS A 364 -37.66 12.31 -10.29
CA HIS A 364 -37.18 10.93 -10.26
C HIS A 364 -36.69 10.55 -11.66
N GLY A 365 -35.47 10.97 -11.99
CA GLY A 365 -34.77 10.57 -13.20
C GLY A 365 -33.51 9.82 -12.77
N GLN A 366 -33.66 8.55 -12.43
CA GLN A 366 -32.52 7.68 -12.20
C GLN A 366 -32.01 7.25 -13.57
N GLU A 367 -31.17 8.10 -14.19
CA GLU A 367 -30.38 7.71 -15.36
C GLU A 367 -29.59 6.46 -14.99
N MET A 368 -29.95 5.33 -15.61
CA MET A 368 -29.12 4.13 -15.61
C MET A 368 -27.86 4.46 -16.38
N HIS A 369 -26.79 4.74 -15.63
CA HIS A 369 -25.48 5.01 -16.20
C HIS A 369 -24.93 3.69 -16.78
N ASP A 370 -24.78 3.63 -18.10
CA ASP A 370 -24.23 2.45 -18.80
C ASP A 370 -22.78 2.19 -18.33
N ASP A 371 -22.61 1.17 -17.47
CA ASP A 371 -21.31 0.69 -17.01
C ASP A 371 -20.44 0.15 -18.18
N GLU A 372 -21.01 0.00 -19.40
CA GLU A 372 -20.32 -0.41 -20.62
C GLU A 372 -19.34 0.61 -21.20
N ASN A 373 -19.21 1.82 -20.64
CA ASN A 373 -18.21 2.80 -21.08
C ASN A 373 -17.00 2.92 -20.15
N LEU A 374 -16.92 2.13 -19.07
CA LEU A 374 -15.77 2.19 -18.16
C LEU A 374 -14.52 1.54 -18.78
N PRO A 375 -13.30 2.03 -18.46
CA PRO A 375 -12.04 1.42 -18.90
C PRO A 375 -11.94 -0.06 -18.49
N ILE A 376 -11.30 -0.89 -19.33
CA ILE A 376 -11.17 -2.35 -19.12
C ILE A 376 -10.57 -2.70 -17.74
N ALA A 377 -9.62 -1.87 -17.25
CA ALA A 377 -9.00 -2.04 -15.93
C ALA A 377 -9.99 -1.89 -14.76
N LEU A 378 -11.08 -1.15 -14.96
CA LEU A 378 -12.15 -0.99 -13.97
C LEU A 378 -13.26 -2.02 -14.14
N ARG A 379 -13.63 -2.40 -15.38
CA ARG A 379 -14.61 -3.48 -15.60
C ARG A 379 -14.17 -4.79 -14.99
N THR A 380 -12.88 -5.13 -15.12
CA THR A 380 -12.31 -6.37 -14.57
C THR A 380 -12.27 -6.41 -13.04
N ASN A 381 -12.22 -5.25 -12.37
CA ASN A 381 -12.31 -5.15 -10.91
C ASN A 381 -13.75 -4.95 -10.39
N LEU A 382 -14.65 -4.35 -11.19
CA LEU A 382 -16.06 -4.17 -10.87
C LEU A 382 -16.86 -5.46 -11.00
N HIS A 383 -16.54 -6.32 -11.99
CA HIS A 383 -17.15 -7.64 -12.18
C HIS A 383 -16.47 -8.79 -11.42
N ILE A 384 -15.76 -8.50 -10.33
CA ILE A 384 -15.49 -9.55 -9.33
C ILE A 384 -16.86 -9.95 -8.77
N ARG A 385 -17.44 -11.01 -9.35
CA ARG A 385 -18.66 -11.67 -8.88
C ARG A 385 -18.57 -11.81 -7.37
N ARG A 386 -19.69 -11.50 -6.68
CA ARG A 386 -19.85 -11.72 -5.24
C ARG A 386 -19.14 -13.03 -4.85
N PRO A 387 -18.22 -13.03 -3.88
CA PRO A 387 -17.69 -14.28 -3.37
C PRO A 387 -18.87 -15.07 -2.78
N MET A 388 -19.31 -16.10 -3.49
CA MET A 388 -20.15 -17.15 -2.94
C MET A 388 -19.28 -17.85 -1.91
N LEU A 389 -19.44 -17.49 -0.63
CA LEU A 389 -18.66 -17.96 0.51
C LEU A 389 -18.83 -19.47 0.84
N ASN A 390 -19.40 -20.28 -0.07
CA ASN A 390 -19.80 -21.65 0.20
C ASN A 390 -19.17 -22.72 -0.74
N ASN A 391 -18.02 -22.49 -1.38
CA ASN A 391 -17.32 -23.59 -2.05
C ASN A 391 -15.79 -23.38 -2.17
N PRO A 392 -14.95 -24.18 -1.47
CA PRO A 392 -13.50 -24.00 -1.45
C PRO A 392 -12.75 -24.76 -2.57
N SER A 393 -13.26 -24.81 -3.80
CA SER A 393 -12.60 -25.61 -4.87
C SER A 393 -12.66 -25.10 -6.31
N LEU A 394 -12.84 -23.81 -6.56
CA LEU A 394 -12.87 -23.28 -7.95
C LEU A 394 -11.99 -22.05 -8.18
N PHE A 395 -10.66 -22.26 -8.13
CA PHE A 395 -9.69 -21.34 -8.75
C PHE A 395 -9.00 -21.92 -10.01
N ALA A 396 -9.34 -23.15 -10.42
CA ALA A 396 -8.64 -23.85 -11.51
C ALA A 396 -9.37 -23.89 -12.87
N ASN A 397 -10.70 -23.81 -12.94
CA ASN A 397 -11.42 -24.16 -14.19
C ASN A 397 -11.79 -22.97 -15.10
N GLY A 398 -11.40 -21.73 -14.78
CA GLY A 398 -11.80 -20.54 -15.54
C GLY A 398 -10.99 -20.24 -16.82
N TYR A 399 -9.84 -20.90 -17.03
CA TYR A 399 -8.90 -20.55 -18.11
C TYR A 399 -8.78 -21.60 -19.23
N SER A 400 -9.47 -22.73 -19.14
CA SER A 400 -9.37 -23.81 -20.13
C SER A 400 -10.22 -23.59 -21.40
N SER A 401 -11.24 -22.71 -21.38
CA SER A 401 -12.22 -22.64 -22.47
C SER A 401 -11.85 -21.70 -23.63
N ARG A 402 -10.79 -20.88 -23.52
CA ARG A 402 -10.34 -19.97 -24.61
C ARG A 402 -9.17 -20.49 -25.45
N LEU A 403 -8.49 -21.56 -25.03
CA LEU A 403 -7.39 -22.15 -25.82
C LEU A 403 -7.84 -23.31 -26.72
N GLN A 404 -9.08 -23.79 -26.59
CA GLN A 404 -9.58 -24.89 -27.42
C GLN A 404 -10.22 -24.46 -28.75
N ASN A 405 -10.54 -23.17 -28.93
CA ASN A 405 -11.17 -22.69 -30.17
C ASN A 405 -10.19 -22.28 -31.30
N ASN A 406 -8.87 -22.30 -31.05
CA ASN A 406 -7.85 -22.00 -32.08
C ASN A 406 -7.09 -23.23 -32.60
N ARG A 407 -7.63 -24.45 -32.43
CA ARG A 407 -7.05 -25.70 -32.96
C ARG A 407 -7.94 -26.43 -33.99
N ARG A 408 -8.82 -25.71 -34.67
CA ARG A 408 -9.51 -26.22 -35.87
C ARG A 408 -9.36 -25.22 -37.01
N MET A 409 -8.13 -25.13 -37.54
CA MET A 409 -7.80 -24.57 -38.85
C MET A 409 -6.30 -24.81 -39.11
N ILE A 410 -5.90 -26.08 -39.15
CA ILE A 410 -4.82 -26.65 -39.98
C ILE A 410 -5.22 -28.10 -40.25
#